data_AF-A0A0B1TN52-F1
#
_entry.id   AF-A0A0B1TN52-F1
#
_cell.length_a   1.000
_cell.length_b   1.000
_cell.length_c   1.000
_cell.angle_alpha   90.00
_cell.angle_beta   90.00
_cell.angle_gamma   90.00
#
_symmetry.space_group_name_H-M   'P 1'
#
loop_
_entity.id
_entity.type
_entity.pdbx_description
1 polymer ?
#
loop_
_entity_poly.entity_id
_entity_poly.type
_entity_poly.pdbx_seq_one_letter_code
_entity_poly.pdbx_strand_id
1 'polypeptide(L)'
;MESLPWEFCFEVKFYPTAPSSLNDDHARYNLFLQLKNDVCTGRLPATIETHATLGSLVAQAEFGDAKPTAEYEQYLRTTKFAPQQSDQLIEMIAQKHKEHK
;
A
#
# COMPACT_ATOMS: atom_id res chain seq x y z
N MET A 1 23.54 -11.96 -31.73
CA MET A 1 22.82 -12.02 -30.44
C MET A 1 23.07 -10.71 -29.74
N GLU A 2 22.08 -9.83 -29.67
CA GLU A 2 22.20 -8.64 -28.84
C GLU A 2 22.17 -9.07 -27.36
N SER A 3 23.06 -8.51 -26.55
CA SER A 3 23.08 -8.76 -25.12
C SER A 3 21.86 -8.10 -24.47
N LEU A 4 21.17 -8.82 -23.59
CA LEU A 4 20.07 -8.26 -22.81
C LEU A 4 20.56 -7.12 -21.88
N PRO A 5 19.72 -6.12 -21.60
CA PRO A 5 20.06 -5.03 -20.70
C PRO A 5 20.28 -5.51 -19.26
N TRP A 6 21.13 -4.80 -18.51
CA TRP A 6 21.35 -5.06 -17.09
C TRP A 6 20.24 -4.40 -16.27
N GLU A 7 19.23 -5.18 -15.90
CA GLU A 7 18.10 -4.72 -15.09
C GLU A 7 18.30 -5.03 -13.61
N PHE A 8 18.10 -4.02 -12.76
CA PHE A 8 18.20 -4.14 -11.31
C PHE A 8 16.98 -3.52 -10.64
N CYS A 9 16.50 -4.14 -9.57
CA CYS A 9 15.43 -3.62 -8.73
C CYS A 9 15.95 -3.32 -7.33
N PHE A 10 15.59 -2.16 -6.79
CA PHE A 10 15.84 -1.84 -5.40
C PHE A 10 14.76 -2.52 -4.54
N GLU A 11 15.16 -3.43 -3.66
CA GLU A 11 14.24 -4.21 -2.83
C GLU A 11 14.74 -4.41 -1.39
N VAL A 12 13.80 -4.65 -0.47
CA VAL A 12 14.11 -5.10 0.89
C VAL A 12 14.39 -6.59 0.89
N LYS A 13 15.60 -6.95 1.31
CA LYS A 13 16.04 -8.34 1.47
C LYS A 13 15.77 -8.91 2.86
N PHE A 14 15.84 -8.07 3.90
CA PHE A 14 15.67 -8.46 5.29
C PHE A 14 14.62 -7.57 5.94
N TYR A 15 13.50 -8.17 6.35
CA TYR A 15 12.41 -7.45 7.00
C TYR A 15 12.68 -7.41 8.51
N PRO A 16 12.74 -6.22 9.13
CA PRO A 16 12.95 -6.11 10.56
C PRO A 16 11.74 -6.67 11.31
N THR A 17 11.98 -7.33 12.44
CA THR A 17 10.91 -7.85 13.31
C THR A 17 10.09 -6.74 13.97
N ALA A 18 10.68 -5.56 14.16
CA ALA A 18 10.01 -4.36 14.63
C ALA A 18 10.34 -3.18 13.71
N PRO A 19 9.38 -2.63 12.95
CA PRO A 19 9.62 -1.48 12.07
C PRO A 19 10.15 -0.23 12.80
N SER A 20 9.79 -0.07 14.08
CA SER A 20 10.28 1.01 14.95
C SER A 20 11.76 0.92 15.30
N SER A 21 12.42 -0.21 15.03
CA SER A 21 13.87 -0.35 15.21
C SER A 21 14.68 0.40 14.16
N LEU A 22 14.05 0.80 13.04
CA LEU A 22 14.67 1.62 12.02
C LEU A 22 14.66 3.09 12.47
N ASN A 23 15.81 3.59 12.89
CA ASN A 23 15.96 5.00 13.30
C ASN A 23 15.92 5.98 12.13
N ASP A 24 16.21 5.51 10.91
CA ASP A 24 16.21 6.33 9.69
C ASP A 24 14.82 6.34 9.02
N ASP A 25 14.25 7.54 8.90
CA ASP A 25 12.97 7.81 8.27
C ASP A 25 12.93 7.37 6.81
N HIS A 26 14.04 7.51 6.07
CA HIS A 26 14.14 7.07 4.69
C HIS A 26 14.08 5.55 4.57
N ALA A 27 14.80 4.84 5.45
CA ALA A 27 14.74 3.38 5.51
C ALA A 27 13.33 2.88 5.86
N ARG A 28 12.63 3.54 6.80
CA ARG A 28 11.23 3.22 7.14
C ARG A 28 10.30 3.43 5.95
N TYR A 29 10.46 4.53 5.22
CA TYR A 29 9.65 4.82 4.04
C TYR A 29 9.88 3.80 2.92
N ASN A 30 11.13 3.41 2.66
CA ASN A 30 11.44 2.36 1.68
C ASN A 30 10.84 1.01 2.07
N LEU A 31 10.86 0.66 3.36
CA LEU A 31 10.18 -0.54 3.87
C LEU A 31 8.67 -0.46 3.64
N PHE A 32 8.05 0.69 3.88
CA PHE A 32 6.63 0.91 3.56
C PHE A 32 6.35 0.69 2.07
N LEU A 33 7.16 1.25 1.17
CA LEU A 33 6.98 1.07 -0.27
C LEU A 33 7.10 -0.40 -0.70
N GLN A 34 8.08 -1.13 -0.15
CA GLN A 34 8.22 -2.55 -0.41
C GLN A 34 6.99 -3.33 0.07
N LEU A 35 6.55 -3.10 1.32
CA LEU A 35 5.40 -3.81 1.88
C LEU A 35 4.12 -3.52 1.09
N LYS A 36 3.91 -2.26 0.69
CA LYS A 36 2.80 -1.87 -0.18
C LYS A 36 2.85 -2.67 -1.49
N ASN A 37 4.02 -2.74 -2.14
CA ASN A 37 4.18 -3.52 -3.36
C ASN A 37 3.93 -5.03 -3.14
N ASP A 38 4.46 -5.61 -2.05
CA ASP A 38 4.31 -7.04 -1.76
C ASP A 38 2.85 -7.43 -1.54
N VAL A 39 2.08 -6.58 -0.84
CA VAL A 39 0.64 -6.77 -0.64
C VAL A 39 -0.10 -6.67 -1.99
N CYS A 40 0.17 -5.62 -2.77
CA CYS A 40 -0.55 -5.38 -4.02
C CYS A 40 -0.20 -6.37 -5.15
N THR A 41 0.97 -7.00 -5.09
CA THR A 41 1.40 -8.05 -6.03
C THR A 41 1.01 -9.45 -5.56
N GLY A 42 0.67 -9.62 -4.28
CA GLY A 42 0.26 -10.89 -3.69
C GLY A 42 1.43 -11.73 -3.18
N ARG A 43 2.65 -11.18 -3.22
CA ARG A 43 3.83 -11.75 -2.56
C ARG A 43 3.62 -11.85 -1.05
N LEU A 44 2.86 -10.92 -0.46
CA LEU A 44 2.38 -10.98 0.92
C LEU A 44 0.85 -11.18 0.92
N PRO A 45 0.36 -12.44 1.07
CA PRO A 45 -1.07 -12.72 1.11
C PRO A 45 -1.73 -12.10 2.34
N ALA A 46 -2.92 -11.54 2.15
CA ALA A 46 -3.71 -10.94 3.22
C ALA A 46 -5.21 -11.16 2.98
N THR A 47 -6.02 -11.06 4.04
CA THR A 47 -7.48 -11.11 3.92
C THR A 47 -8.01 -9.82 3.31
N ILE A 48 -9.24 -9.82 2.78
CA ILE A 48 -9.88 -8.59 2.29
C ILE A 48 -9.95 -7.50 3.38
N GLU A 49 -10.15 -7.90 4.63
CA GLU A 49 -10.23 -6.99 5.77
C GLU A 49 -8.87 -6.36 6.11
N THR A 50 -7.80 -7.15 6.02
CA THR A 50 -6.44 -6.63 6.15
C THR A 50 -6.09 -5.69 5.00
N HIS A 51 -6.41 -6.05 3.75
CA HIS A 51 -6.22 -5.16 2.60
C HIS A 51 -7.00 -3.85 2.77
N ALA A 52 -8.25 -3.91 3.25
CA ALA A 52 -9.06 -2.73 3.49
C ALA A 52 -8.46 -1.81 4.56
N THR A 53 -7.92 -2.42 5.62
CA THR A 53 -7.29 -1.69 6.73
C THR A 53 -5.95 -1.06 6.30
N LEU A 54 -5.12 -1.78 5.56
CA LEU A 54 -3.88 -1.21 5.01
C LEU A 54 -4.18 -0.13 3.98
N GLY A 55 -5.17 -0.35 3.12
CA GLY A 55 -5.63 0.64 2.13
C GLY A 55 -6.16 1.91 2.77
N SER A 56 -6.91 1.82 3.87
CA SER A 56 -7.41 3.01 4.58
C SER A 56 -6.28 3.82 5.21
N LEU A 57 -5.25 3.16 5.77
CA LEU A 57 -4.06 3.83 6.31
C LEU A 57 -3.23 4.50 5.21
N VAL A 58 -3.11 3.85 4.04
CA VAL A 58 -2.46 4.45 2.86
C VAL A 58 -3.23 5.67 2.37
N ALA A 59 -4.57 5.59 2.32
CA ALA A 59 -5.41 6.72 1.94
C ALA A 59 -5.30 7.88 2.94
N GLN A 60 -5.25 7.60 4.24
CA GLN A 60 -5.03 8.61 5.29
C GLN A 60 -3.69 9.31 5.14
N ALA A 61 -2.63 8.58 4.77
CA ALA A 61 -1.31 9.17 4.54
C ALA A 61 -1.29 10.14 3.35
N GLU A 62 -2.10 9.90 2.32
CA GLU A 62 -2.17 10.73 1.10
C GLU A 62 -3.17 11.89 1.23
N PHE A 63 -4.35 11.67 1.82
CA PHE A 63 -5.44 12.64 1.84
C PHE A 63 -5.67 13.30 3.21
N GLY A 64 -5.00 12.84 4.26
CA GLY A 64 -5.38 13.15 5.64
C GLY A 64 -6.78 12.61 5.93
N ASP A 65 -7.59 13.35 6.70
CA ASP A 65 -8.94 12.93 7.04
C ASP A 65 -9.81 12.71 5.80
N ALA A 66 -10.62 11.65 5.83
CA ALA A 66 -11.48 11.25 4.73
C ALA A 66 -12.40 12.40 4.26
N LYS A 67 -12.17 12.88 3.03
CA LYS A 67 -13.01 13.85 2.33
C LYS A 67 -13.52 13.22 1.03
N PRO A 68 -14.83 13.08 0.83
CA PRO A 68 -15.38 12.48 -0.38
C PRO A 68 -15.32 13.46 -1.56
N THR A 69 -14.11 13.70 -2.07
CA THR A 69 -13.88 14.47 -3.30
C THR A 69 -13.83 13.54 -4.51
N ALA A 70 -14.07 14.09 -5.71
CA ALA A 70 -13.93 13.31 -6.94
C ALA A 70 -12.50 12.75 -7.13
N GLU A 71 -11.49 13.51 -6.67
CA GLU A 71 -10.09 13.08 -6.67
C GLU A 71 -9.87 11.86 -5.76
N TYR A 72 -10.46 11.86 -4.56
CA TYR A 72 -10.38 10.75 -3.62
C TYR A 72 -11.04 9.48 -4.17
N GLU A 73 -12.23 9.59 -4.77
CA GLU A 73 -12.92 8.45 -5.38
C GLU A 73 -12.11 7.87 -6.56
N GLN A 74 -11.54 8.74 -7.39
CA GLN A 74 -10.69 8.33 -8.49
C GLN A 74 -9.41 7.66 -7.98
N TYR A 75 -8.80 8.18 -6.91
CA TYR A 75 -7.62 7.60 -6.29
C TYR A 75 -7.90 6.17 -5.79
N LEU A 76 -9.02 5.94 -5.09
CA LEU A 76 -9.36 4.61 -4.60
C LEU A 76 -9.61 3.60 -5.72
N ARG A 77 -10.14 4.04 -6.86
CA ARG A 77 -10.40 3.16 -8.03
C ARG A 77 -9.15 2.86 -8.86
N THR A 78 -8.21 3.80 -8.91
CA THR A 78 -6.98 3.68 -9.74
C THR A 78 -5.80 3.09 -8.99
N THR A 79 -5.73 3.31 -7.68
CA THR A 79 -4.68 2.74 -6.83
C THR A 79 -4.95 1.26 -6.62
N LYS A 80 -3.92 0.45 -6.85
CA LYS A 80 -3.96 -0.98 -6.57
C LYS A 80 -3.69 -1.21 -5.08
N PHE A 81 -4.64 -1.77 -4.35
CA PHE A 81 -4.50 -2.10 -2.91
C PHE A 81 -4.36 -3.59 -2.64
N ALA A 82 -4.71 -4.43 -3.61
CA ALA A 82 -4.69 -5.88 -3.52
C ALA A 82 -4.36 -6.49 -4.90
N PRO A 83 -3.97 -7.77 -4.99
CA PRO A 83 -3.68 -8.44 -6.25
C PRO A 83 -4.88 -8.40 -7.20
N GLN A 84 -6.07 -8.61 -6.64
CA GLN A 84 -7.36 -8.47 -7.30
C GLN A 84 -8.20 -7.45 -6.52
N GLN A 85 -8.66 -6.43 -7.22
CA GLN A 85 -9.45 -5.34 -6.64
C GLN A 85 -10.93 -5.55 -6.97
N SER A 86 -11.79 -5.36 -5.98
CA SER A 86 -13.24 -5.44 -6.12
C SER A 86 -13.89 -4.16 -5.59
N ASP A 87 -15.10 -3.85 -6.05
CA ASP A 87 -15.86 -2.70 -5.52
C ASP A 87 -16.10 -2.85 -4.01
N GLN A 88 -16.34 -4.09 -3.54
CA GLN A 88 -16.45 -4.39 -2.11
C GLN A 88 -15.21 -3.94 -1.32
N LEU A 89 -14.00 -4.21 -1.83
CA LEU A 89 -12.76 -3.78 -1.17
C LEU A 89 -12.67 -2.25 -1.11
N ILE A 90 -13.00 -1.57 -2.21
CA ILE A 90 -12.97 -0.11 -2.29
C ILE A 90 -13.93 0.53 -1.29
N GLU A 91 -15.15 -0.01 -1.17
CA GLU A 91 -16.14 0.43 -0.19
C GLU A 91 -15.65 0.21 1.24
N MET A 92 -15.05 -0.95 1.53
CA MET A 92 -14.47 -1.24 2.85
C MET A 92 -13.32 -0.28 3.20
N ILE A 93 -12.45 0.06 2.25
CA ILE A 93 -11.38 1.05 2.43
C ILE A 93 -11.99 2.41 2.76
N ALA A 94 -12.95 2.87 1.96
CA ALA A 94 -13.57 4.17 2.16
C ALA A 94 -14.30 4.26 3.51
N GLN A 95 -14.93 3.17 3.95
CA GLN A 95 -15.59 3.09 5.24
C GLN A 95 -14.58 3.15 6.40
N LYS A 96 -13.53 2.33 6.36
CA LYS A 96 -12.47 2.33 7.39
C LYS A 96 -11.72 3.66 7.44
N HIS A 97 -11.48 4.29 6.31
CA HIS A 97 -10.81 5.60 6.26
C HIS A 97 -11.61 6.69 7.01
N LYS A 98 -12.94 6.65 6.96
CA LYS A 98 -13.79 7.58 7.76
C LYS A 98 -13.74 7.32 9.26
N GLU A 99 -13.34 6.13 9.69
CA GLU A 99 -13.24 5.74 11.10
C GLU A 99 -11.91 6.15 11.72
N HIS A 100 -10.88 6.35 10.90
CA HIS A 100 -9.61 6.94 11.32
C HIS A 100 -9.78 8.46 11.45
N LYS A 101 -9.64 8.97 12.68
CA LYS A 101 -9.58 10.41 13.01
C LYS A 101 -8.20 10.76 13.54
#